data_AF-A0A954RS72-F1
#
_entry.id   AF-A0A954RS72-F1
#
_cell.length_a   1.000
_cell.length_b   1.000
_cell.length_c   1.000
_cell.angle_alpha   90.00
_cell.angle_beta   90.00
_cell.angle_gamma   90.00
#
_symmetry.space_group_name_H-M   'P 1'
#
loop_
_entity.id
_entity.type
_entity.pdbx_description
1 polymer ?
#
loop_
_entity_poly.entity_id
_entity_poly.type
_entity_poly.pdbx_seq_one_letter_code
_entity_poly.pdbx_strand_id
1 'polypeptide(L)'
;MLRSPLGSINRQLFVVMCCFLGFSQPLAAQPGNRDFAGLPPRGQTLPAETANEVNQRLQALEIRVSTAPPSEAATAQWPDVLCLMEAVKLAVEFDEFYREADFDLPAQLLTLAEQRITELPAVDQPSWCQARGLVVRGFRSSIDGSYQPYGLEIPADLPLDKPVPLYVWLHGRGDKTTNLHFIHERLTKPGTIHTNEAIVLHPFGRQCLGYKSAGETDVMEAIAHVQANYRIDPRRIVLMGFSMGGAGAWHLGAHFAERFVAVSPGAGFAETAQYN
;
A
#
# COMPACT_ATOMS: atom_id res chain seq x y z
N MET A 1 25.23 -37.39 73.66
CA MET A 1 26.62 -37.92 73.76
C MET A 1 27.30 -37.65 72.43
N LEU A 2 28.25 -36.70 72.41
CA LEU A 2 29.69 -36.95 72.12
C LEU A 2 29.90 -37.47 70.67
N ARG A 3 30.63 -36.86 69.75
CA ARG A 3 31.70 -35.86 69.77
C ARG A 3 31.93 -35.37 68.33
N SER A 4 32.28 -34.11 68.17
CA SER A 4 33.08 -33.60 67.04
C SER A 4 34.49 -34.19 67.10
N PRO A 5 35.27 -34.20 66.00
CA PRO A 5 36.28 -33.15 65.92
C PRO A 5 36.52 -32.56 64.53
N LEU A 6 36.94 -31.31 64.58
CA LEU A 6 37.40 -30.45 63.51
C LEU A 6 38.66 -31.01 62.82
N GLY A 7 38.69 -30.91 61.49
CA GLY A 7 39.91 -30.88 60.70
C GLY A 7 39.92 -29.60 59.86
N SER A 8 40.83 -28.68 60.16
CA SER A 8 41.03 -27.42 59.45
C SER A 8 41.52 -27.67 58.03
N ILE A 9 40.83 -27.13 57.02
CA ILE A 9 41.41 -26.95 55.68
C ILE A 9 41.31 -25.47 55.33
N ASN A 10 42.50 -24.87 55.29
CA ASN A 10 42.80 -23.53 54.88
C ASN A 10 42.56 -23.40 53.37
N ARG A 11 41.41 -22.87 52.94
CA ARG A 11 41.18 -22.56 51.51
C ARG A 11 41.74 -21.18 51.21
N GLN A 12 42.99 -21.14 50.77
CA GLN A 12 43.52 -19.99 50.04
C GLN A 12 42.72 -19.81 48.75
N LEU A 13 42.04 -18.68 48.60
CA LEU A 13 41.46 -18.23 47.35
C LEU A 13 42.62 -17.95 46.38
N PHE A 14 42.81 -18.82 45.39
CA PHE A 14 43.59 -18.49 44.20
C PHE A 14 42.72 -17.65 43.29
N VAL A 15 42.88 -16.33 43.33
CA VAL A 15 42.35 -15.43 42.30
C VAL A 15 43.26 -15.58 41.08
N VAL A 16 42.84 -16.39 40.13
CA VAL A 16 43.46 -16.43 38.80
C VAL A 16 43.00 -15.17 38.06
N MET A 17 43.85 -14.15 38.07
CA MET A 17 43.69 -12.97 37.23
C MET A 17 44.07 -13.36 35.79
N CYS A 18 43.09 -13.85 35.02
CA CYS A 18 43.24 -14.04 33.59
C CYS A 18 43.35 -12.67 32.91
N CYS A 19 44.58 -12.20 32.69
CA CYS A 19 44.86 -11.11 31.75
C CYS A 19 44.56 -11.58 30.32
N PHE A 20 43.31 -11.42 29.89
CA PHE A 20 42.98 -11.46 28.46
C PHE A 20 43.51 -10.17 27.82
N LEU A 21 44.73 -10.22 27.28
CA LEU A 21 45.16 -9.31 26.23
C LEU A 21 44.43 -9.70 24.94
N GLY A 22 43.13 -9.42 24.91
CA GLY A 22 42.33 -9.49 23.69
C GLY A 22 42.75 -8.31 22.81
N PHE A 23 43.51 -8.59 21.75
CA PHE A 23 43.66 -7.66 20.65
C PHE A 23 42.27 -7.34 20.11
N SER A 24 41.71 -6.19 20.48
CA SER A 24 40.55 -5.62 19.81
C SER A 24 41.02 -5.17 18.43
N GLN A 25 41.05 -6.11 17.47
CA GLN A 25 40.96 -5.69 16.09
C GLN A 25 39.60 -5.03 15.94
N PRO A 26 39.51 -3.76 15.49
CA PRO A 26 38.23 -3.24 15.07
C PRO A 26 37.75 -4.21 13.99
N LEU A 27 36.58 -4.81 14.20
CA LEU A 27 35.85 -5.44 13.11
C LEU A 27 35.54 -4.28 12.18
N ALA A 28 36.45 -4.01 11.25
CA ALA A 28 36.18 -3.12 10.15
C ALA A 28 34.97 -3.77 9.48
N ALA A 29 33.79 -3.17 9.68
CA ALA A 29 32.68 -3.40 8.81
C ALA A 29 33.26 -3.11 7.42
N GLN A 30 33.57 -4.18 6.66
CA GLN A 30 33.72 -4.00 5.24
C GLN A 30 32.41 -3.31 4.85
N PRO A 31 32.45 -2.11 4.26
CA PRO A 31 31.28 -1.62 3.57
C PRO A 31 31.08 -2.66 2.48
N GLY A 32 30.27 -3.67 2.77
CA GLY A 32 29.74 -4.55 1.76
C GLY A 32 29.10 -3.57 0.80
N ASN A 33 29.73 -3.40 -0.35
CA ASN A 33 29.17 -2.70 -1.48
C ASN A 33 28.00 -3.56 -1.94
N ARG A 34 26.95 -3.62 -1.11
CA ARG A 34 25.62 -3.95 -1.54
C ARG A 34 25.30 -2.72 -2.36
N ASP A 35 25.55 -2.82 -3.66
CA ASP A 35 24.73 -2.11 -4.61
C ASP A 35 23.31 -2.44 -4.20
N PHE A 36 22.69 -1.56 -3.43
CA PHE A 36 21.25 -1.45 -3.39
C PHE A 36 20.91 -0.97 -4.79
N ALA A 37 20.98 -1.86 -5.78
CA ALA A 37 20.40 -1.66 -7.08
C ALA A 37 18.99 -1.18 -6.75
N GLY A 38 18.73 0.12 -7.02
CA GLY A 38 17.61 0.84 -6.45
C GLY A 38 16.36 -0.01 -6.57
N LEU A 39 15.69 -0.26 -5.45
CA LEU A 39 14.39 -0.90 -5.44
C LEU A 39 13.35 0.23 -5.48
N PRO A 40 12.34 0.16 -6.37
CA PRO A 40 12.16 -0.87 -7.40
C PRO A 40 13.22 -0.77 -8.51
N PRO A 41 13.57 -1.89 -9.18
CA PRO A 41 14.54 -1.87 -10.28
C PRO A 41 14.10 -0.83 -11.32
N ARG A 42 15.06 -0.17 -11.98
CA ARG A 42 14.72 0.64 -13.17
C ARG A 42 14.17 -0.26 -14.26
N GLY A 43 13.09 0.16 -14.89
CA GLY A 43 12.53 -0.48 -16.07
C GLY A 43 13.17 0.05 -17.35
N GLN A 44 12.44 -0.09 -18.43
CA GLN A 44 12.77 0.37 -19.76
C GLN A 44 12.26 1.80 -19.95
N THR A 45 13.01 2.63 -20.65
CA THR A 45 12.53 3.94 -21.05
C THR A 45 11.50 3.80 -22.17
N LEU A 46 10.41 4.58 -22.11
CA LEU A 46 9.43 4.66 -23.19
C LEU A 46 10.11 5.08 -24.51
N PRO A 47 9.69 4.52 -25.65
CA PRO A 47 10.08 5.03 -26.96
C PRO A 47 9.81 6.54 -27.06
N ALA A 48 10.74 7.30 -27.65
CA ALA A 48 10.68 8.77 -27.63
C ALA A 48 9.37 9.34 -28.21
N GLU A 49 8.83 8.71 -29.25
CA GLU A 49 7.54 9.10 -29.83
C GLU A 49 6.39 8.93 -28.83
N THR A 50 6.30 7.76 -28.19
CA THR A 50 5.31 7.47 -27.15
C THR A 50 5.47 8.39 -25.93
N ALA A 51 6.70 8.62 -25.47
CA ALA A 51 6.98 9.52 -24.36
C ALA A 51 6.52 10.96 -24.66
N ASN A 52 6.75 11.44 -25.89
CA ASN A 52 6.30 12.76 -26.32
C ASN A 52 4.77 12.86 -26.33
N GLU A 53 4.07 11.84 -26.84
CA GLU A 53 2.61 11.80 -26.83
C GLU A 53 2.05 11.82 -25.39
N VAL A 54 2.57 10.95 -24.53
CA VAL A 54 2.15 10.84 -23.12
C VAL A 54 2.37 12.17 -22.38
N ASN A 55 3.53 12.81 -22.57
CA ASN A 55 3.84 14.09 -21.93
C ASN A 55 2.95 15.23 -22.43
N GLN A 56 2.64 15.28 -23.73
CA GLN A 56 1.69 16.27 -24.28
C GLN A 56 0.28 16.09 -23.70
N ARG A 57 -0.18 14.84 -23.58
CA ARG A 57 -1.49 14.54 -22.97
C ARG A 57 -1.53 14.89 -21.49
N LEU A 58 -0.49 14.55 -20.72
CA LEU A 58 -0.35 14.95 -19.32
C LEU A 58 -0.44 16.48 -19.17
N GLN A 59 0.33 17.23 -19.96
CA GLN A 59 0.32 18.69 -19.91
C GLN A 59 -1.07 19.26 -20.24
N ALA A 60 -1.75 18.72 -21.25
CA ALA A 60 -3.10 19.13 -21.60
C ALA A 60 -4.09 18.85 -20.45
N LEU A 61 -3.97 17.71 -19.78
CA LEU A 61 -4.81 17.37 -18.61
C LEU A 61 -4.50 18.25 -17.39
N GLU A 62 -3.23 18.57 -17.12
CA GLU A 62 -2.84 19.50 -16.05
C GLU A 62 -3.48 20.89 -16.26
N ILE A 63 -3.49 21.38 -17.51
CA ILE A 63 -4.19 22.62 -17.86
C ILE A 63 -5.70 22.48 -17.60
N ARG A 64 -6.33 21.38 -18.00
CA ARG A 64 -7.76 21.16 -17.74
C ARG A 64 -8.08 21.10 -16.25
N VAL A 65 -7.26 20.43 -15.47
CA VAL A 65 -7.40 20.34 -14.00
C VAL A 65 -7.36 21.74 -13.37
N SER A 66 -6.49 22.62 -13.85
CA SER A 66 -6.38 23.98 -13.31
C SER A 66 -7.46 24.96 -13.81
N THR A 67 -8.08 24.69 -14.97
CA THR A 67 -9.02 25.62 -15.63
C THR A 67 -10.48 25.21 -15.57
N ALA A 68 -10.76 23.94 -15.24
CA ALA A 68 -12.11 23.39 -15.09
C ALA A 68 -12.22 22.60 -13.78
N PRO A 69 -12.18 23.27 -12.61
CA PRO A 69 -12.35 22.59 -11.33
C PRO A 69 -13.73 21.92 -11.24
N PRO A 70 -13.88 20.88 -10.38
CA PRO A 70 -15.15 20.20 -10.19
C PRO A 70 -16.17 21.12 -9.52
N SER A 71 -17.44 20.73 -9.51
CA SER A 71 -18.43 21.39 -8.65
C SER A 71 -18.02 21.27 -7.17
N GLU A 72 -18.54 22.14 -6.31
CA GLU A 72 -18.30 22.04 -4.86
C GLU A 72 -18.69 20.64 -4.33
N ALA A 73 -19.81 20.09 -4.82
CA ALA A 73 -20.28 18.76 -4.47
C ALA A 73 -19.37 17.62 -4.95
N ALA A 74 -18.71 17.80 -6.11
CA ALA A 74 -17.82 16.80 -6.71
C ALA A 74 -16.33 17.00 -6.36
N THR A 75 -16.00 18.02 -5.54
CA THR A 75 -14.62 18.35 -5.16
C THR A 75 -13.92 17.21 -4.42
N ALA A 76 -14.68 16.43 -3.64
CA ALA A 76 -14.15 15.27 -2.92
C ALA A 76 -13.65 14.14 -3.85
N GLN A 77 -14.05 14.14 -5.13
CA GLN A 77 -13.72 13.11 -6.12
C GLN A 77 -12.53 13.49 -7.00
N TRP A 78 -11.97 14.69 -6.82
CA TRP A 78 -10.76 15.12 -7.53
C TRP A 78 -9.57 14.15 -7.40
N PRO A 79 -9.30 13.55 -6.22
CA PRO A 79 -8.27 12.52 -6.07
C PRO A 79 -8.44 11.31 -7.00
N ASP A 80 -9.66 10.97 -7.43
CA ASP A 80 -9.92 9.86 -8.35
C ASP A 80 -9.37 10.12 -9.77
N VAL A 81 -9.13 11.39 -10.13
CA VAL A 81 -8.45 11.79 -11.37
C VAL A 81 -6.95 11.89 -11.13
N LEU A 82 -6.57 12.60 -10.08
CA LEU A 82 -5.19 13.00 -9.87
C LEU A 82 -4.28 11.80 -9.61
N CYS A 83 -4.77 10.74 -8.95
CA CYS A 83 -4.00 9.52 -8.79
C CYS A 83 -3.68 8.83 -10.13
N LEU A 84 -4.57 8.90 -11.13
CA LEU A 84 -4.34 8.33 -12.47
C LEU A 84 -3.23 9.10 -13.18
N MET A 85 -3.30 10.43 -13.16
CA MET A 85 -2.29 11.29 -13.79
C MET A 85 -0.94 11.17 -13.09
N GLU A 86 -0.91 11.16 -11.76
CA GLU A 86 0.30 11.01 -10.96
C GLU A 86 0.96 9.65 -11.21
N ALA A 87 0.18 8.57 -11.30
CA ALA A 87 0.72 7.25 -11.65
C ALA A 87 1.44 7.22 -13.00
N VAL A 88 0.88 7.90 -14.02
CA VAL A 88 1.51 7.99 -15.34
C VAL A 88 2.75 8.86 -15.29
N LYS A 89 2.68 10.01 -14.61
CA LYS A 89 3.81 10.92 -14.45
C LYS A 89 5.01 10.24 -13.78
N LEU A 90 4.77 9.55 -12.66
CA LEU A 90 5.81 8.82 -11.94
C LEU A 90 6.41 7.70 -12.81
N ALA A 91 5.57 6.98 -13.56
CA ALA A 91 6.07 5.92 -14.43
C ALA A 91 7.00 6.44 -15.54
N VAL A 92 6.66 7.58 -16.15
CA VAL A 92 7.53 8.24 -17.14
C VAL A 92 8.81 8.78 -16.49
N GLU A 93 8.70 9.42 -15.33
CA GLU A 93 9.84 10.03 -14.63
C GLU A 93 10.88 9.00 -14.16
N PHE A 94 10.42 7.83 -13.70
CA PHE A 94 11.27 6.82 -13.07
C PHE A 94 11.52 5.58 -13.94
N ASP A 95 11.16 5.62 -15.23
CA ASP A 95 11.27 4.50 -16.18
C ASP A 95 10.60 3.22 -15.63
N GLU A 96 9.37 3.32 -15.12
CA GLU A 96 8.67 2.20 -14.49
C GLU A 96 7.95 1.31 -15.52
N PHE A 97 8.64 0.89 -16.59
CA PHE A 97 8.09 0.00 -17.62
C PHE A 97 8.88 -1.29 -17.68
N TYR A 98 8.32 -2.40 -17.22
CA TYR A 98 9.10 -3.62 -17.01
C TYR A 98 8.99 -4.62 -18.16
N ARG A 99 8.04 -4.39 -19.08
CA ARG A 99 7.76 -5.17 -20.29
C ARG A 99 7.26 -4.21 -21.37
N GLU A 100 7.42 -4.56 -22.65
CA GLU A 100 6.92 -3.74 -23.77
C GLU A 100 5.41 -3.48 -23.69
N ALA A 101 4.63 -4.45 -23.22
CA ALA A 101 3.19 -4.28 -23.00
C ALA A 101 2.84 -3.19 -21.98
N ASP A 102 3.78 -2.80 -21.11
CA ASP A 102 3.57 -1.73 -20.14
C ASP A 102 3.55 -0.35 -20.84
N PHE A 103 4.07 -0.23 -22.07
CA PHE A 103 4.11 1.03 -22.83
C PHE A 103 2.72 1.55 -23.23
N ASP A 104 1.71 0.68 -23.29
CA ASP A 104 0.32 1.06 -23.59
C ASP A 104 -0.44 1.57 -22.35
N LEU A 105 0.05 1.26 -21.14
CA LEU A 105 -0.64 1.58 -19.89
C LEU A 105 -0.81 3.09 -19.64
N PRO A 106 0.20 3.95 -19.91
CA PRO A 106 0.01 5.40 -19.86
C PRO A 106 -1.20 5.88 -20.65
N ALA A 107 -1.32 5.44 -21.92
CA ALA A 107 -2.42 5.87 -22.77
C ALA A 107 -3.78 5.44 -22.22
N GLN A 108 -3.89 4.22 -21.69
CA GLN A 108 -5.12 3.70 -21.06
C GLN A 108 -5.53 4.53 -19.84
N LEU A 109 -4.59 4.80 -18.93
CA LEU A 109 -4.86 5.57 -17.71
C LEU A 109 -5.19 7.04 -18.00
N LEU A 110 -4.49 7.66 -18.97
CA LEU A 110 -4.80 9.03 -19.40
C LEU A 110 -6.16 9.13 -20.07
N THR A 111 -6.59 8.12 -20.83
CA THR A 111 -7.96 8.08 -21.38
C THR A 111 -9.01 8.01 -20.28
N LEU A 112 -8.77 7.20 -19.24
CA LEU A 112 -9.67 7.18 -18.08
C LEU A 112 -9.67 8.52 -17.33
N ALA A 113 -8.50 9.14 -17.14
CA ALA A 113 -8.39 10.46 -16.53
C ALA A 113 -9.15 11.53 -17.34
N GLU A 114 -9.02 11.52 -18.66
CA GLU A 114 -9.75 12.41 -19.57
C GLU A 114 -11.27 12.25 -19.45
N GLN A 115 -11.76 11.01 -19.37
CA GLN A 115 -13.18 10.72 -19.15
C GLN A 115 -13.66 11.31 -17.82
N ARG A 116 -12.92 11.04 -16.74
CA ARG A 116 -13.25 11.53 -15.40
C ARG A 116 -13.22 13.06 -15.29
N ILE A 117 -12.20 13.72 -15.86
CA ILE A 117 -12.09 15.19 -15.89
C ILE A 117 -13.23 15.82 -16.68
N THR A 118 -13.71 15.14 -17.73
CA THR A 118 -14.85 15.64 -18.53
C THR A 118 -16.16 15.55 -17.76
N GLU A 119 -16.34 14.48 -16.99
CA GLU A 119 -17.56 14.24 -16.23
C GLU A 119 -17.66 15.10 -14.96
N LEU A 120 -16.57 15.24 -14.20
CA LEU A 120 -16.56 15.88 -12.87
C LEU A 120 -17.21 17.27 -12.77
N PRO A 121 -16.98 18.20 -13.72
CA PRO A 121 -17.60 19.52 -13.66
C PRO A 121 -19.10 19.52 -13.99
N ALA A 122 -19.60 18.44 -14.62
CA ALA A 122 -20.95 18.38 -15.17
C ALA A 122 -21.97 17.71 -14.24
N VAL A 123 -21.52 17.01 -13.19
CA VAL A 123 -22.39 16.20 -12.31
C VAL A 123 -21.96 16.32 -10.85
N ASP A 124 -22.93 16.23 -9.94
CA ASP A 124 -22.64 16.18 -8.49
C ASP A 124 -22.18 14.78 -8.05
N GLN A 125 -22.58 13.73 -8.78
CA GLN A 125 -22.20 12.34 -8.50
C GLN A 125 -21.65 11.68 -9.76
N PRO A 126 -20.32 11.59 -9.90
CA PRO A 126 -19.70 10.95 -11.05
C PRO A 126 -20.04 9.46 -11.18
N SER A 127 -20.13 8.96 -12.41
CA SER A 127 -20.55 7.60 -12.76
C SER A 127 -19.80 6.50 -12.01
N TRP A 128 -18.49 6.65 -11.82
CA TRP A 128 -17.66 5.67 -11.10
C TRP A 128 -17.96 5.61 -9.59
N CYS A 129 -18.61 6.61 -9.01
CA CYS A 129 -19.00 6.57 -7.60
C CYS A 129 -20.15 5.57 -7.37
N GLN A 130 -20.95 5.29 -8.40
CA GLN A 130 -22.05 4.33 -8.36
C GLN A 130 -21.76 3.04 -9.14
N ALA A 131 -20.59 2.96 -9.78
CA ALA A 131 -20.18 1.79 -10.56
C ALA A 131 -20.08 0.53 -9.69
N ARG A 132 -20.41 -0.60 -10.30
CA ARG A 132 -20.23 -1.95 -9.74
C ARG A 132 -19.11 -2.68 -10.50
N GLY A 133 -18.66 -3.81 -9.97
CA GLY A 133 -17.52 -4.55 -10.48
C GLY A 133 -16.21 -3.97 -9.99
N LEU A 134 -15.23 -3.87 -10.89
CA LEU A 134 -13.90 -3.36 -10.60
C LEU A 134 -13.88 -1.83 -10.70
N VAL A 135 -13.55 -1.15 -9.61
CA VAL A 135 -13.52 0.32 -9.56
C VAL A 135 -12.22 0.78 -8.93
N VAL A 136 -11.45 1.60 -9.64
CA VAL A 136 -10.30 2.30 -9.04
C VAL A 136 -10.71 3.68 -8.55
N ARG A 137 -10.30 4.01 -7.34
CA ARG A 137 -10.51 5.29 -6.68
C ARG A 137 -9.18 5.82 -6.17
N GLY A 138 -9.14 7.09 -5.77
CA GLY A 138 -7.98 7.73 -5.17
C GLY A 138 -8.36 8.53 -3.94
N PHE A 139 -7.38 8.79 -3.07
CA PHE A 139 -7.49 9.76 -1.98
C PHE A 139 -6.20 10.58 -1.90
N ARG A 140 -6.27 11.76 -1.29
CA ARG A 140 -5.10 12.57 -1.00
C ARG A 140 -4.56 12.18 0.37
N SER A 141 -3.32 11.67 0.43
CA SER A 141 -2.69 11.25 1.67
C SER A 141 -2.35 12.46 2.54
N SER A 142 -2.66 12.39 3.83
CA SER A 142 -2.32 13.45 4.80
C SER A 142 -0.82 13.52 5.11
N ILE A 143 -0.05 12.49 4.75
CA ILE A 143 1.38 12.39 5.02
C ILE A 143 2.17 13.45 4.24
N ASP A 144 1.95 13.50 2.93
CA ASP A 144 2.76 14.29 1.99
C ASP A 144 1.92 14.98 0.90
N GLY A 145 0.59 14.82 0.93
CA GLY A 145 -0.31 15.41 -0.05
C GLY A 145 -0.34 14.73 -1.41
N SER A 146 0.38 13.61 -1.59
CA SER A 146 0.32 12.77 -2.80
C SER A 146 -1.04 12.07 -2.93
N TYR A 147 -1.39 11.65 -4.14
CA TYR A 147 -2.64 10.93 -4.40
C TYR A 147 -2.38 9.42 -4.47
N GLN A 148 -2.98 8.68 -3.54
CA GLN A 148 -2.78 7.24 -3.41
C GLN A 148 -3.99 6.49 -4.00
N PRO A 149 -3.75 5.47 -4.87
CA PRO A 149 -4.83 4.69 -5.44
C PRO A 149 -5.28 3.56 -4.52
N TYR A 150 -6.54 3.16 -4.66
CA TYR A 150 -7.05 1.89 -4.17
C TYR A 150 -8.05 1.29 -5.17
N GLY A 151 -8.15 -0.04 -5.17
CA GLY A 151 -9.14 -0.78 -5.95
C GLY A 151 -10.32 -1.20 -5.09
N LEU A 152 -11.50 -1.25 -5.69
CA LEU A 152 -12.70 -1.82 -5.11
C LEU A 152 -13.24 -2.93 -6.01
N GLU A 153 -13.77 -3.97 -5.38
CA GLU A 153 -14.67 -4.92 -6.02
C GLU A 153 -16.04 -4.79 -5.38
N ILE A 154 -17.03 -4.40 -6.17
CA ILE A 154 -18.40 -4.16 -5.72
C ILE A 154 -19.31 -5.17 -6.43
N PRO A 155 -19.83 -6.20 -5.73
CA PRO A 155 -20.64 -7.23 -6.37
C PRO A 155 -21.88 -6.66 -7.05
N ALA A 156 -22.24 -7.24 -8.20
CA ALA A 156 -23.35 -6.77 -9.03
C ALA A 156 -24.69 -6.78 -8.28
N ASP A 157 -24.89 -7.69 -7.32
CA ASP A 157 -26.15 -7.86 -6.60
C ASP A 157 -26.08 -7.42 -5.13
N LEU A 158 -25.00 -6.75 -4.71
CA LEU A 158 -24.86 -6.29 -3.32
C LEU A 158 -25.90 -5.18 -3.02
N PRO A 159 -26.80 -5.35 -2.03
CA PRO A 159 -27.78 -4.33 -1.66
C PRO A 159 -27.13 -3.15 -0.92
N LEU A 160 -26.86 -2.07 -1.66
CA LEU A 160 -26.22 -0.84 -1.16
C LEU A 160 -27.20 0.18 -0.53
N ASP A 161 -28.48 -0.17 -0.41
CA ASP A 161 -29.50 0.62 0.29
C ASP A 161 -29.30 0.64 1.82
N LYS A 162 -28.57 -0.35 2.34
CA LYS A 162 -28.21 -0.49 3.76
C LYS A 162 -26.69 -0.58 3.94
N PRO A 163 -26.17 -0.35 5.16
CA PRO A 163 -24.77 -0.57 5.46
C PRO A 163 -24.31 -2.00 5.13
N VAL A 164 -23.18 -2.14 4.43
CA VAL A 164 -22.60 -3.42 4.01
C VAL A 164 -21.23 -3.68 4.69
N PRO A 165 -20.78 -4.93 4.81
CA PRO A 165 -19.42 -5.24 5.24
C PRO A 165 -18.36 -4.68 4.28
N LEU A 166 -17.16 -4.46 4.81
CA LEU A 166 -15.97 -4.11 4.06
C LEU A 166 -14.88 -5.16 4.28
N TYR A 167 -14.40 -5.78 3.21
CA TYR A 167 -13.31 -6.75 3.27
C TYR A 167 -12.03 -6.09 2.74
N VAL A 168 -11.06 -5.86 3.60
CA VAL A 168 -9.79 -5.23 3.25
C VAL A 168 -8.77 -6.33 2.92
N TRP A 169 -8.25 -6.34 1.69
CA TRP A 169 -7.25 -7.29 1.23
C TRP A 169 -5.90 -6.60 0.96
N LEU A 170 -4.90 -6.93 1.76
CA LEU A 170 -3.52 -6.49 1.62
C LEU A 170 -2.75 -7.44 0.67
N HIS A 171 -2.19 -6.88 -0.40
CA HIS A 171 -1.45 -7.65 -1.41
C HIS A 171 -0.06 -8.07 -0.94
N GLY A 172 0.52 -9.05 -1.66
CA GLY A 172 1.89 -9.49 -1.44
C GLY A 172 2.92 -8.47 -1.95
N ARG A 173 4.20 -8.77 -1.73
CA ARG A 173 5.30 -7.93 -2.23
C ARG A 173 5.33 -7.95 -3.76
N GLY A 174 5.41 -6.77 -4.37
CA GLY A 174 5.51 -6.60 -5.82
C GLY A 174 6.60 -5.61 -6.17
N ASP A 175 7.83 -6.10 -6.36
CA ASP A 175 9.00 -5.25 -6.64
C ASP A 175 8.87 -4.43 -7.94
N LYS A 176 7.94 -4.80 -8.82
CA LYS A 176 7.63 -4.12 -10.08
C LYS A 176 6.21 -3.55 -10.11
N THR A 177 5.45 -3.67 -9.02
CA THR A 177 4.07 -3.21 -8.94
C THR A 177 4.05 -1.76 -8.49
N THR A 178 4.22 -0.84 -9.42
CA THR A 178 4.15 0.61 -9.16
C THR A 178 2.68 1.10 -9.21
N ASN A 179 2.43 2.39 -9.00
CA ASN A 179 1.08 2.95 -9.07
C ASN A 179 0.39 2.61 -10.41
N LEU A 180 1.14 2.75 -11.52
CA LEU A 180 0.67 2.44 -12.88
C LEU A 180 0.16 0.99 -12.99
N HIS A 181 0.98 0.05 -12.54
CA HIS A 181 0.69 -1.39 -12.60
C HIS A 181 -0.46 -1.77 -11.67
N PHE A 182 -0.47 -1.22 -10.45
CA PHE A 182 -1.51 -1.47 -9.48
C PHE A 182 -2.88 -1.02 -10.00
N ILE A 183 -2.97 0.22 -10.50
CA ILE A 183 -4.20 0.77 -11.07
C ILE A 183 -4.67 -0.10 -12.24
N HIS A 184 -3.79 -0.43 -13.19
CA HIS A 184 -4.15 -1.29 -14.31
C HIS A 184 -4.65 -2.67 -13.86
N GLU A 185 -3.98 -3.31 -12.90
CA GLU A 185 -4.42 -4.59 -12.35
C GLU A 185 -5.81 -4.48 -11.70
N ARG A 186 -6.07 -3.42 -10.92
CA ARG A 186 -7.38 -3.20 -10.28
C ARG A 186 -8.49 -2.78 -11.25
N LEU A 187 -8.16 -2.31 -12.45
CA LEU A 187 -9.15 -2.06 -13.50
C LEU A 187 -9.50 -3.31 -14.31
N THR A 188 -8.61 -4.30 -14.37
CA THR A 188 -8.71 -5.40 -15.34
C THR A 188 -8.84 -6.79 -14.72
N LYS A 189 -8.44 -6.94 -13.45
CA LYS A 189 -8.33 -8.24 -12.80
C LYS A 189 -8.93 -8.22 -11.39
N PRO A 190 -9.92 -9.09 -11.10
CA PRO A 190 -10.38 -9.29 -9.74
C PRO A 190 -9.24 -9.86 -8.87
N GLY A 191 -9.26 -9.51 -7.61
CA GLY A 191 -8.41 -10.03 -6.56
C GLY A 191 -8.73 -11.48 -6.22
N THR A 192 -8.07 -11.96 -5.17
CA THR A 192 -8.14 -13.36 -4.74
C THR A 192 -9.33 -13.66 -3.83
N ILE A 193 -10.00 -12.62 -3.33
CA ILE A 193 -11.17 -12.76 -2.47
C ILE A 193 -12.42 -12.60 -3.32
N HIS A 194 -13.22 -13.65 -3.39
CA HIS A 194 -14.50 -13.63 -4.08
C HIS A 194 -15.63 -13.71 -3.05
N THR A 195 -16.47 -12.67 -3.02
CA THR A 195 -17.64 -12.61 -2.15
C THR A 195 -18.74 -11.79 -2.82
N ASN A 196 -20.00 -12.15 -2.56
CA ASN A 196 -21.17 -11.36 -2.96
C ASN A 196 -21.76 -10.57 -1.77
N GLU A 197 -21.13 -10.65 -0.60
CA GLU A 197 -21.69 -10.14 0.66
C GLU A 197 -21.06 -8.82 1.13
N ALA A 198 -19.94 -8.41 0.54
CA ALA A 198 -19.14 -7.27 0.97
C ALA A 198 -18.58 -6.49 -0.21
N ILE A 199 -18.23 -5.23 0.03
CA ILE A 199 -17.28 -4.52 -0.84
C ILE A 199 -15.88 -5.01 -0.47
N VAL A 200 -15.07 -5.37 -1.46
CA VAL A 200 -13.64 -5.69 -1.24
C VAL A 200 -12.80 -4.46 -1.55
N LEU A 201 -11.98 -4.03 -0.60
CA LEU A 201 -11.01 -2.95 -0.73
C LEU A 201 -9.61 -3.53 -0.90
N HIS A 202 -8.90 -3.06 -1.93
CA HIS A 202 -7.50 -3.29 -2.19
C HIS A 202 -6.73 -1.98 -2.02
N PRO A 203 -6.09 -1.72 -0.87
CA PRO A 203 -5.19 -0.60 -0.72
C PRO A 203 -3.87 -0.84 -1.46
N PHE A 204 -3.29 0.19 -2.09
CA PHE A 204 -1.93 0.10 -2.64
C PHE A 204 -0.87 0.13 -1.52
N GLY A 205 -1.08 0.94 -0.47
CA GLY A 205 -0.22 0.96 0.72
C GLY A 205 1.25 1.27 0.44
N ARG A 206 1.53 2.13 -0.57
CA ARG A 206 2.88 2.52 -1.02
C ARG A 206 3.78 1.32 -1.33
N GLN A 207 3.31 0.46 -2.24
CA GLN A 207 4.08 -0.61 -2.85
C GLN A 207 4.65 -1.63 -1.84
N CYS A 208 5.94 -1.52 -1.49
CA CYS A 208 6.72 -2.54 -0.78
C CYS A 208 7.16 -2.09 0.61
N LEU A 209 6.41 -1.17 1.25
CA LEU A 209 6.67 -0.73 2.64
C LEU A 209 6.19 -1.73 3.71
N GLY A 210 5.66 -2.89 3.31
CA GLY A 210 5.19 -3.90 4.25
C GLY A 210 3.98 -3.47 5.07
N TYR A 211 3.23 -2.47 4.58
CA TYR A 211 2.12 -1.83 5.30
C TYR A 211 2.52 -1.26 6.67
N LYS A 212 3.80 -0.89 6.85
CA LYS A 212 4.30 -0.18 8.03
C LYS A 212 4.39 1.33 7.74
N SER A 213 4.38 2.15 8.79
CA SER A 213 4.56 3.60 8.69
C SER A 213 3.57 4.23 7.69
N ALA A 214 4.06 4.81 6.59
CA ALA A 214 3.19 5.42 5.58
C ALA A 214 2.21 4.41 4.93
N GLY A 215 2.61 3.15 4.78
CA GLY A 215 1.72 2.11 4.25
C GLY A 215 0.60 1.73 5.22
N GLU A 216 0.83 1.86 6.53
CA GLU A 216 -0.21 1.66 7.55
C GLU A 216 -1.25 2.78 7.47
N THR A 217 -0.77 4.03 7.48
CA THR A 217 -1.62 5.22 7.36
C THR A 217 -2.46 5.17 6.08
N ASP A 218 -1.87 4.85 4.93
CA ASP A 218 -2.59 4.78 3.67
C ASP A 218 -3.71 3.72 3.66
N VAL A 219 -3.53 2.59 4.34
CA VAL A 219 -4.60 1.59 4.49
C VAL A 219 -5.76 2.17 5.29
N MET A 220 -5.46 2.85 6.41
CA MET A 220 -6.48 3.47 7.25
C MET A 220 -7.18 4.64 6.55
N GLU A 221 -6.44 5.46 5.78
CA GLU A 221 -6.99 6.53 4.94
C GLU A 221 -7.88 5.95 3.82
N ALA A 222 -7.47 4.86 3.17
CA ALA A 222 -8.29 4.18 2.18
C ALA A 222 -9.60 3.65 2.79
N ILE A 223 -9.55 3.01 3.96
CA ILE A 223 -10.74 2.55 4.69
C ILE A 223 -11.66 3.75 5.00
N ALA A 224 -11.12 4.82 5.57
CA ALA A 224 -11.89 6.01 5.90
C ALA A 224 -12.52 6.65 4.66
N HIS A 225 -11.78 6.73 3.56
CA HIS A 225 -12.27 7.26 2.29
C HIS A 225 -13.40 6.39 1.72
N VAL A 226 -13.30 5.06 1.81
CA VAL A 226 -14.39 4.15 1.44
C VAL A 226 -15.61 4.37 2.34
N GLN A 227 -15.44 4.48 3.66
CA GLN A 227 -16.56 4.73 4.57
C GLN A 227 -17.25 6.08 4.32
N ALA A 228 -16.52 7.08 3.83
CA ALA A 228 -17.08 8.38 3.47
C ALA A 228 -17.91 8.34 2.16
N ASN A 229 -17.57 7.42 1.24
CA ASN A 229 -18.19 7.35 -0.09
C ASN A 229 -19.19 6.19 -0.24
N TYR A 230 -19.17 5.21 0.66
CA TYR A 230 -19.99 4.00 0.61
C TYR A 230 -20.60 3.73 1.99
N ARG A 231 -21.83 3.20 2.03
CA ARG A 231 -22.51 2.82 3.27
C ARG A 231 -21.87 1.56 3.86
N ILE A 232 -20.76 1.72 4.58
CA ILE A 232 -20.07 0.62 5.26
C ILE A 232 -20.55 0.50 6.70
N ASP A 233 -20.79 -0.73 7.17
CA ASP A 233 -20.98 -1.02 8.59
C ASP A 233 -19.60 -1.08 9.29
N PRO A 234 -19.24 -0.11 10.15
CA PRO A 234 -17.92 -0.08 10.79
C PRO A 234 -17.67 -1.28 11.71
N ARG A 235 -18.71 -2.04 12.10
CA ARG A 235 -18.57 -3.25 12.93
C ARG A 235 -18.37 -4.52 12.10
N ARG A 236 -18.33 -4.40 10.77
CA ARG A 236 -18.17 -5.52 9.83
C ARG A 236 -17.04 -5.27 8.84
N ILE A 237 -15.92 -4.75 9.34
CA ILE A 237 -14.68 -4.61 8.58
C ILE A 237 -13.79 -5.83 8.87
N VAL A 238 -13.43 -6.58 7.85
CA VAL A 238 -12.55 -7.76 7.94
C VAL A 238 -11.21 -7.41 7.29
N LEU A 239 -10.11 -7.69 7.98
CA LEU A 239 -8.76 -7.49 7.46
C LEU A 239 -8.14 -8.82 7.04
N MET A 240 -7.58 -8.87 5.83
CA MET A 240 -6.95 -10.06 5.27
C MET A 240 -5.71 -9.67 4.49
N GLY A 241 -4.79 -10.60 4.30
CA GLY A 241 -3.68 -10.38 3.39
C GLY A 241 -2.77 -11.61 3.22
N PHE A 242 -1.91 -11.58 2.21
CA PHE A 242 -0.99 -12.68 1.90
C PHE A 242 0.48 -12.25 1.81
N SER A 243 1.39 -13.06 2.36
CA SER A 243 2.85 -12.81 2.39
C SER A 243 3.17 -11.47 3.06
N MET A 244 3.67 -10.47 2.31
CA MET A 244 3.83 -9.09 2.80
C MET A 244 2.51 -8.53 3.35
N GLY A 245 1.40 -8.75 2.66
CA GLY A 245 0.07 -8.37 3.15
C GLY A 245 -0.39 -9.21 4.35
N GLY A 246 0.10 -10.43 4.50
CA GLY A 246 -0.14 -11.24 5.69
C GLY A 246 0.59 -10.67 6.91
N ALA A 247 1.83 -10.19 6.72
CA ALA A 247 2.57 -9.46 7.75
C ALA A 247 1.88 -8.13 8.09
N GLY A 248 1.38 -7.41 7.07
CA GLY A 248 0.53 -6.24 7.25
C GLY A 248 -0.76 -6.53 8.02
N ALA A 249 -1.41 -7.67 7.75
CA ALA A 249 -2.62 -8.06 8.46
C ALA A 249 -2.36 -8.32 9.95
N TRP A 250 -1.24 -8.98 10.29
CA TRP A 250 -0.79 -9.07 11.68
C TRP A 250 -0.54 -7.69 12.30
N HIS A 251 0.13 -6.81 11.56
CA HIS A 251 0.52 -5.47 12.03
C HIS A 251 -0.67 -4.58 12.34
N LEU A 252 -1.52 -4.32 11.33
CA LEU A 252 -2.69 -3.47 11.47
C LEU A 252 -3.74 -4.10 12.39
N GLY A 253 -3.87 -5.43 12.38
CA GLY A 253 -4.78 -6.15 13.26
C GLY A 253 -4.42 -5.99 14.74
N ALA A 254 -3.13 -5.87 15.07
CA ALA A 254 -2.68 -5.60 16.43
C ALA A 254 -2.81 -4.12 16.81
N HIS A 255 -2.48 -3.20 15.89
CA HIS A 255 -2.50 -1.76 16.15
C HIS A 255 -3.91 -1.15 16.22
N PHE A 256 -4.86 -1.71 15.45
CA PHE A 256 -6.23 -1.21 15.34
C PHE A 256 -7.24 -2.33 15.61
N ALA A 257 -7.01 -3.11 16.67
CA ALA A 257 -7.82 -4.28 17.01
C ALA A 257 -9.32 -3.96 17.14
N GLU A 258 -9.68 -2.73 17.51
CA GLU A 258 -11.07 -2.28 17.62
C GLU A 258 -11.74 -1.97 16.28
N ARG A 259 -10.97 -1.86 15.19
CA ARG A 259 -11.48 -1.56 13.84
C ARG A 259 -11.91 -2.80 13.08
N PHE A 260 -11.39 -3.97 13.42
CA PHE A 260 -11.59 -5.19 12.63
C PHE A 260 -12.36 -6.25 13.41
N VAL A 261 -13.43 -6.77 12.83
CA VAL A 261 -14.19 -7.88 13.43
C VAL A 261 -13.49 -9.23 13.27
N ALA A 262 -12.61 -9.34 12.27
CA ALA A 262 -11.76 -10.50 12.03
C ALA A 262 -10.49 -10.08 11.30
N VAL A 263 -9.39 -10.79 11.58
CA VAL A 263 -8.09 -10.63 10.92
C VAL A 263 -7.62 -12.01 10.43
N SER A 264 -7.33 -12.13 9.14
CA SER A 264 -6.84 -13.38 8.52
C SER A 264 -5.49 -13.17 7.82
N PRO A 265 -4.37 -13.37 8.52
CA PRO A 265 -3.03 -13.24 7.98
C PRO A 265 -2.60 -14.54 7.27
N GLY A 266 -2.40 -14.50 5.95
CA GLY A 266 -1.95 -15.63 5.15
C GLY A 266 -0.45 -15.60 4.87
N ALA A 267 0.29 -16.64 5.23
CA ALA A 267 1.74 -16.78 4.98
C ALA A 267 2.58 -15.53 5.34
N GLY A 268 2.09 -14.73 6.28
CA GLY A 268 2.76 -13.54 6.80
C GLY A 268 3.53 -13.85 8.08
N PHE A 269 4.29 -12.87 8.54
CA PHE A 269 5.12 -12.99 9.73
C PHE A 269 4.78 -11.88 10.73
N ALA A 270 4.95 -12.18 12.01
CA ALA A 270 4.96 -11.20 13.09
C ALA A 270 6.40 -11.16 13.64
N GLU A 271 7.10 -10.03 13.50
CA GLU A 271 8.54 -9.94 13.82
C GLU A 271 8.82 -9.69 15.31
N THR A 272 7.80 -9.52 16.14
CA THR A 272 7.98 -9.18 17.56
C THR A 272 7.22 -10.12 18.49
N ALA A 273 7.87 -10.47 19.62
CA ALA A 273 7.24 -11.19 20.72
C ALA A 273 6.27 -10.29 21.53
N GLN A 274 6.42 -8.97 21.41
CA GLN A 274 5.51 -7.95 21.94
C GLN A 274 5.20 -6.94 20.83
N TYR A 275 3.93 -6.80 20.50
CA TYR A 275 3.41 -5.71 19.68
C TYR A 275 3.18 -4.51 20.61
N ASN A 276 4.00 -3.46 20.45
CA ASN A 276 3.88 -2.21 21.20
C ASN A 276 3.40 -1.11 20.29
#